data_AF-A0A0Q6JCB7-F1
#
_entry.id   AF-A0A0Q6JCB7-F1
#
_cell.length_a   1.000
_cell.length_b   1.000
_cell.length_c   1.000
_cell.angle_alpha   90.00
_cell.angle_beta   90.00
_cell.angle_gamma   90.00
#
_symmetry.space_group_name_H-M   'P 1'
#
loop_
_entity.id
_entity.type
_entity.pdbx_description
1 polymer ?
#
loop_
_entity_poly.entity_id
_entity_poly.type
_entity_poly.pdbx_seq_one_letter_code
_entity_poly.pdbx_strand_id
1 'polypeptide(L)'
;MIIRDVTIPVVDAVAAGAFFRDVLDLPTTGDESTVHVEIGTSQLTLTPDEFAAGAHHLAFEVSTSQFAEVAAWLRARVETISVDGSDLITGPPGWRSTSLYFLGPEGMVLEAITREARVPQDSDDALRFVAVSEIGLGVIDVSAARSTAEDVLGLSPYFLSRPVFEPLGDHNGLLIVVDRDRVWFPTSSAKPGRAALTATLDSAAGTSVMLDLADGVLHLSAR
;
A
#
# COMPACT_ATOMS: atom_id res chain seq x y z
N MET A 1 7.60 11.48 -0.40
CA MET A 1 6.53 11.30 -1.41
C MET A 1 5.24 11.06 -0.66
N ILE A 2 4.10 11.61 -1.09
CA ILE A 2 2.79 11.37 -0.46
C ILE A 2 1.90 10.67 -1.48
N ILE A 3 1.24 9.58 -1.07
CA ILE A 3 0.26 8.86 -1.90
C ILE A 3 -1.11 9.46 -1.61
N ARG A 4 -1.69 10.17 -2.59
CA ARG A 4 -2.98 10.86 -2.44
C ARG A 4 -4.14 9.96 -2.76
N ASP A 5 -4.07 9.37 -3.94
CA ASP A 5 -5.14 8.56 -4.50
C ASP A 5 -4.53 7.26 -5.01
N VAL A 6 -5.22 6.16 -4.78
CA VAL A 6 -4.90 4.87 -5.38
C VAL A 6 -6.18 4.31 -5.97
N THR A 7 -6.15 3.89 -7.22
CA THR A 7 -7.25 3.16 -7.86
C THR A 7 -6.80 1.75 -8.17
N ILE A 8 -7.52 0.76 -7.63
CA ILE A 8 -7.26 -0.65 -7.88
C ILE A 8 -8.53 -1.35 -8.39
N PRO A 9 -8.36 -2.28 -9.34
CA PRO A 9 -9.43 -3.13 -9.80
C PRO A 9 -9.65 -4.29 -8.82
N VAL A 10 -10.91 -4.62 -8.63
CA VAL A 10 -11.39 -5.72 -7.78
C VAL A 10 -12.51 -6.45 -8.52
N VAL A 11 -12.72 -7.73 -8.24
CA VAL A 11 -13.80 -8.50 -8.83
C VAL A 11 -15.17 -7.96 -8.40
N ASP A 12 -15.34 -7.65 -7.11
CA ASP A 12 -16.58 -7.10 -6.55
C ASP A 12 -16.28 -5.86 -5.69
N ALA A 13 -16.50 -4.67 -6.28
CA ALA A 13 -16.25 -3.40 -5.61
C ALA A 13 -17.11 -3.18 -4.36
N VAL A 14 -18.35 -3.66 -4.34
CA VAL A 14 -19.26 -3.49 -3.20
C VAL A 14 -18.84 -4.41 -2.05
N ALA A 15 -18.51 -5.67 -2.34
CA ALA A 15 -18.02 -6.60 -1.33
C ALA A 15 -16.65 -6.16 -0.76
N ALA A 16 -15.74 -5.72 -1.63
CA ALA A 16 -14.46 -5.17 -1.20
C ALA A 16 -14.65 -3.90 -0.35
N GLY A 17 -15.52 -2.99 -0.79
CA GLY A 17 -15.92 -1.80 -0.03
C GLY A 17 -16.51 -2.12 1.35
N ALA A 18 -17.34 -3.16 1.44
CA ALA A 18 -17.93 -3.60 2.70
C ALA A 18 -16.88 -4.06 3.72
N PHE A 19 -15.77 -4.67 3.27
CA PHE A 19 -14.65 -4.96 4.17
C PHE A 19 -14.08 -3.67 4.77
N PHE A 20 -13.76 -2.67 3.95
CA PHE A 20 -13.19 -1.41 4.46
C PHE A 20 -14.18 -0.67 5.39
N ARG A 21 -15.46 -0.66 5.04
CA ARG A 21 -16.50 -0.02 5.85
C ARG A 21 -16.78 -0.74 7.17
N ASP A 22 -17.04 -2.04 7.11
CA ASP A 22 -17.63 -2.77 8.24
C ASP A 22 -16.56 -3.45 9.10
N VAL A 23 -15.42 -3.84 8.51
CA VAL A 23 -14.30 -4.46 9.22
C VAL A 23 -13.27 -3.42 9.62
N LEU A 24 -12.88 -2.53 8.70
CA LEU A 24 -11.89 -1.50 9.00
C LEU A 24 -12.48 -0.18 9.55
N ASP A 25 -13.82 -0.06 9.56
CA ASP A 25 -14.53 1.11 10.09
C ASP A 25 -14.02 2.42 9.44
N LEU A 26 -13.84 2.35 8.11
CA LEU A 26 -13.40 3.44 7.26
C LEU A 26 -14.59 4.06 6.51
N PRO A 27 -14.65 5.39 6.38
CA PRO A 27 -15.67 6.04 5.56
C PRO A 27 -15.61 5.50 4.13
N THR A 28 -16.75 4.96 3.68
CA THR A 28 -16.85 4.28 2.39
C THR A 28 -18.14 4.71 1.70
N THR A 29 -18.04 5.13 0.43
CA THR A 29 -19.16 5.59 -0.40
C THR A 29 -19.07 5.00 -1.80
N GLY A 30 -20.14 5.09 -2.60
CA GLY A 30 -20.18 4.58 -3.96
C GLY A 30 -21.17 3.42 -4.13
N ASP A 31 -21.06 2.75 -5.28
CA ASP A 31 -21.98 1.70 -5.73
C ASP A 31 -21.25 0.63 -6.57
N GLU A 32 -21.99 -0.21 -7.28
CA GLU A 32 -21.44 -1.30 -8.11
C GLU A 32 -20.47 -0.83 -9.19
N SER A 33 -20.54 0.44 -9.61
CA SER A 33 -19.67 0.99 -10.65
C SER A 33 -18.31 1.40 -10.12
N THR A 34 -18.25 1.95 -8.90
CA THR A 34 -17.04 2.41 -8.24
C THR A 34 -17.32 2.63 -6.75
N VAL A 35 -16.38 2.21 -5.90
CA VAL A 35 -16.42 2.47 -4.46
C VAL A 35 -15.21 3.31 -4.04
N HIS A 36 -15.42 4.29 -3.18
CA HIS A 36 -14.38 5.13 -2.61
C HIS A 36 -14.27 4.89 -1.10
N VAL A 37 -13.05 4.73 -0.62
CA VAL A 37 -12.69 4.52 0.79
C VAL A 37 -11.73 5.63 1.22
N GLU A 38 -12.06 6.34 2.30
CA GLU A 38 -11.19 7.34 2.90
C GLU A 38 -10.23 6.67 3.88
N ILE A 39 -8.92 6.84 3.69
CA ILE A 39 -7.85 6.29 4.53
C ILE A 39 -7.04 7.47 5.06
N GLY A 40 -7.56 8.09 6.12
CA GLY A 40 -6.99 9.31 6.68
C GLY A 40 -6.90 10.42 5.65
N THR A 41 -5.69 10.73 5.19
CA THR A 41 -5.41 11.78 4.19
C THR A 41 -5.30 11.26 2.74
N SER A 42 -5.44 9.95 2.53
CA SER A 42 -5.47 9.31 1.21
C SER A 42 -6.86 8.80 0.86
N GLN A 43 -7.13 8.62 -0.43
CA GLN A 43 -8.34 7.97 -0.94
C GLN A 43 -7.98 6.71 -1.72
N LEU A 44 -8.69 5.62 -1.44
CA LEU A 44 -8.66 4.38 -2.22
C LEU A 44 -9.94 4.31 -3.06
N THR A 45 -9.78 4.07 -4.36
CA THR A 45 -10.88 3.83 -5.29
C THR A 45 -10.84 2.39 -5.78
N LEU A 46 -11.96 1.70 -5.67
CA LEU A 46 -12.16 0.32 -6.08
C LEU A 46 -13.02 0.31 -7.34
N THR A 47 -12.51 -0.26 -8.42
CA THR A 47 -13.25 -0.39 -9.69
C THR A 47 -13.53 -1.87 -9.99
N PRO A 48 -14.74 -2.26 -10.38
CA PRO A 48 -15.04 -3.64 -10.76
C PRO A 48 -14.22 -4.07 -12.00
N ASP A 49 -13.94 -5.37 -12.08
CA ASP A 49 -12.69 -5.99 -12.56
C ASP A 49 -12.90 -7.52 -12.64
N GLU A 50 -13.79 -8.06 -13.49
CA GLU A 50 -14.10 -9.51 -13.47
C GLU A 50 -12.87 -10.42 -13.73
N PHE A 51 -11.84 -9.88 -14.37
CA PHE A 51 -10.56 -10.55 -14.64
C PHE A 51 -9.45 -10.13 -13.67
N ALA A 52 -9.76 -9.28 -12.66
CA ALA A 52 -8.81 -8.91 -11.63
C ALA A 52 -8.26 -10.17 -10.95
N ALA A 53 -6.94 -10.27 -10.91
CA ALA A 53 -6.24 -11.44 -10.42
C ALA A 53 -4.94 -11.05 -9.74
N GLY A 54 -4.54 -11.88 -8.77
CA GLY A 54 -3.45 -11.58 -7.86
C GLY A 54 -3.91 -10.70 -6.69
N ALA A 55 -2.99 -10.46 -5.76
CA ALA A 55 -3.24 -9.69 -4.56
C ALA A 55 -2.60 -8.31 -4.68
N HIS A 56 -3.41 -7.27 -4.50
CA HIS A 56 -2.90 -5.93 -4.24
C HIS A 56 -2.27 -5.88 -2.85
N HIS A 57 -1.27 -5.03 -2.69
CA HIS A 57 -0.63 -4.77 -1.40
C HIS A 57 -0.70 -3.27 -1.10
N LEU A 58 -1.24 -2.93 0.06
CA LEU A 58 -1.29 -1.58 0.57
C LEU A 58 -0.87 -1.60 2.04
N ALA A 59 -0.03 -0.65 2.44
CA ALA A 59 0.24 -0.40 3.85
C ALA A 59 -0.41 0.92 4.27
N PHE A 60 -1.01 0.95 5.45
CA PHE A 60 -1.64 2.10 6.06
C PHE A 60 -0.76 2.59 7.20
N GLU A 61 -0.39 3.88 7.14
CA GLU A 61 0.40 4.50 8.19
C GLU A 61 -0.44 4.60 9.47
N VAL A 62 0.15 4.23 10.59
CA VAL A 62 -0.40 4.39 11.93
C VAL A 62 0.63 5.14 12.76
N SER A 63 0.18 6.10 13.56
CA SER A 63 1.10 6.83 14.43
C SER A 63 1.77 5.91 15.44
N THR A 64 3.03 6.21 15.78
CA THR A 64 3.82 5.36 16.68
C THR A 64 3.19 5.27 18.08
N SER A 65 2.56 6.35 18.56
CA SER A 65 1.87 6.40 19.85
C SER A 65 0.62 5.51 19.89
N GLN A 66 -0.07 5.31 18.76
CA GLN A 66 -1.31 4.53 18.68
C GLN A 66 -1.11 3.09 18.17
N PHE A 67 0.08 2.75 17.65
CA PHE A 67 0.30 1.48 16.97
C PHE A 67 -0.11 0.25 17.80
N ALA A 68 0.20 0.24 19.11
CA ALA A 68 -0.18 -0.86 19.99
C ALA A 68 -1.70 -1.03 20.12
N GLU A 69 -2.44 0.09 20.19
CA GLU A 69 -3.91 0.09 20.26
C GLU A 69 -4.52 -0.38 18.94
N VAL A 70 -4.04 0.16 17.81
CA VAL A 70 -4.51 -0.24 16.47
C VAL A 70 -4.23 -1.72 16.20
N ALA A 71 -3.05 -2.22 16.60
CA ALA A 71 -2.72 -3.63 16.48
C ALA A 71 -3.67 -4.53 17.30
N ALA A 72 -4.00 -4.14 18.54
CA ALA A 72 -4.98 -4.87 19.35
C ALA A 72 -6.38 -4.82 18.73
N TRP A 73 -6.76 -3.68 18.17
CA TRP A 73 -8.05 -3.45 17.52
C TRP A 73 -8.21 -4.30 16.23
N LEU A 74 -7.14 -4.41 15.43
CA LEU A 74 -7.09 -5.23 14.21
C LEU A 74 -7.20 -6.73 14.54
N ARG A 75 -6.46 -7.22 15.54
CA ARG A 75 -6.52 -8.64 15.96
C ARG A 75 -7.92 -9.12 16.34
N ALA A 76 -8.79 -8.21 16.78
CA ALA A 76 -10.18 -8.54 17.12
C ALA A 76 -11.11 -8.65 15.90
N ARG A 77 -10.65 -8.27 14.69
CA ARG A 77 -11.49 -8.06 13.50
C ARG A 77 -11.00 -8.79 12.25
N VAL A 78 -9.69 -8.99 12.12
CA VAL A 78 -9.07 -9.60 10.95
C VAL A 78 -8.14 -10.74 11.36
N GLU A 79 -7.93 -11.67 10.43
CA GLU A 79 -6.88 -12.68 10.56
C GLU A 79 -5.52 -12.03 10.28
N THR A 80 -4.66 -11.98 11.30
CA THR A 80 -3.31 -11.45 11.19
C THR A 80 -2.35 -12.53 10.71
N ILE A 81 -1.30 -12.12 10.00
CA ILE A 81 -0.28 -13.02 9.47
C ILE A 81 0.92 -13.00 10.41
N SER A 82 1.28 -14.16 10.97
CA SER A 82 2.46 -14.31 11.82
C SER A 82 3.68 -14.77 11.04
N VAL A 83 4.85 -14.23 11.39
CA VAL A 83 6.17 -14.71 10.96
C VAL A 83 6.96 -15.10 12.21
N ASP A 84 7.51 -16.32 12.19
CA ASP A 84 8.30 -16.87 13.30
C ASP A 84 7.59 -16.78 14.68
N GLY A 85 6.27 -16.91 14.68
CA GLY A 85 5.43 -16.88 15.89
C GLY A 85 5.04 -15.49 16.38
N SER A 86 5.36 -14.42 15.64
CA SER A 86 4.95 -13.05 15.93
C SER A 86 4.16 -12.45 14.75
N ASP A 87 3.04 -11.81 15.03
CA ASP A 87 2.30 -11.01 14.06
C ASP A 87 2.78 -9.55 14.01
N LEU A 88 3.55 -9.11 15.00
CA LEU A 88 4.33 -7.88 14.92
C LEU A 88 5.68 -8.16 14.28
N ILE A 89 5.91 -7.54 13.14
CA ILE A 89 7.10 -7.75 12.32
C ILE A 89 7.94 -6.48 12.36
N THR A 90 9.15 -6.58 12.89
CA THR A 90 10.12 -5.48 12.81
C THR A 90 10.64 -5.37 11.38
N GLY A 91 10.56 -4.17 10.83
CA GLY A 91 11.07 -3.89 9.50
C GLY A 91 12.59 -4.09 9.41
N PRO A 92 13.12 -4.26 8.19
CA PRO A 92 14.55 -4.49 8.03
C PRO A 92 15.43 -3.30 8.45
N PRO A 93 16.76 -3.50 8.61
CA PRO A 93 17.66 -2.43 8.99
C PRO A 93 17.51 -1.17 8.12
N GLY A 94 17.35 -0.02 8.79
CA GLY A 94 17.13 1.28 8.15
C GLY A 94 15.67 1.70 8.04
N TRP A 95 14.72 0.76 8.00
CA TRP A 95 13.29 1.09 7.93
C TRP A 95 12.75 1.69 9.23
N ARG A 96 13.31 1.26 10.37
CA ARG A 96 12.87 1.65 11.72
C ARG A 96 11.34 1.57 11.84
N SER A 97 10.79 0.48 11.33
CA SER A 97 9.35 0.26 11.23
C SER A 97 8.91 -0.95 12.04
N THR A 98 7.64 -0.93 12.43
CA THR A 98 6.93 -2.12 12.92
C THR A 98 5.65 -2.26 12.13
N SER A 99 5.38 -3.49 11.71
CA SER A 99 4.29 -3.83 10.80
C SER A 99 3.41 -4.93 11.40
N LEU A 100 2.10 -4.84 11.14
CA LEU A 100 1.12 -5.90 11.37
C LEU A 100 0.42 -6.18 10.05
N TYR A 101 0.60 -7.38 9.51
CA TYR A 101 0.01 -7.80 8.24
C TYR A 101 -1.30 -8.55 8.47
N PHE A 102 -2.26 -8.38 7.57
CA PHE A 102 -3.54 -9.07 7.59
C PHE A 102 -4.12 -9.19 6.18
N LEU A 103 -5.04 -10.14 6.00
CA LEU A 103 -5.73 -10.33 4.73
C LEU A 103 -6.89 -9.35 4.60
N GLY A 104 -6.95 -8.69 3.45
CA GLY A 104 -8.06 -7.84 3.01
C GLY A 104 -9.01 -8.58 2.06
N PRO A 105 -9.91 -7.82 1.40
CA PRO A 105 -10.82 -8.39 0.42
C PRO A 105 -10.02 -8.98 -0.75
N GLU A 106 -10.54 -10.03 -1.37
CA GLU A 106 -9.91 -10.68 -2.54
C GLU A 106 -8.46 -11.13 -2.31
N GLY A 107 -8.09 -11.39 -1.05
CA GLY A 107 -6.74 -11.82 -0.70
C GLY A 107 -5.70 -10.70 -0.78
N MET A 108 -6.12 -9.42 -0.80
CA MET A 108 -5.21 -8.29 -0.64
C MET A 108 -4.33 -8.50 0.60
N VAL A 109 -3.05 -8.14 0.48
CA VAL A 109 -2.11 -8.18 1.59
C VAL A 109 -2.06 -6.77 2.17
N LEU A 110 -2.82 -6.55 3.23
CA LEU A 110 -2.89 -5.25 3.90
C LEU A 110 -1.92 -5.21 5.07
N GLU A 111 -1.42 -4.02 5.36
CA GLU A 111 -0.44 -3.79 6.41
C GLU A 111 -0.81 -2.55 7.22
N ALA A 112 -0.77 -2.64 8.54
CA ALA A 112 -0.66 -1.47 9.40
C ALA A 112 0.82 -1.27 9.73
N ILE A 113 1.37 -0.10 9.42
CA ILE A 113 2.80 0.20 9.59
C ILE A 113 2.99 1.49 10.37
N THR A 114 3.97 1.51 11.28
CA THR A 114 4.50 2.73 11.90
C THR A 114 5.98 2.84 11.57
N ARG A 115 6.49 4.06 11.33
CA ARG A 115 7.93 4.35 11.20
C ARG A 115 8.40 5.41 12.19
N GLU A 116 9.36 5.05 13.03
CA GLU A 116 9.90 5.99 14.05
C GLU A 116 10.60 7.22 13.45
N ALA A 117 11.09 7.09 12.21
CA ALA A 117 11.83 8.15 11.54
C ALA A 117 10.92 9.17 10.81
N ARG A 118 9.61 8.93 10.76
CA ARG A 118 8.64 9.90 10.24
C ARG A 118 8.41 11.00 11.27
N VAL A 119 8.34 12.25 10.82
CA VAL A 119 7.96 13.38 11.67
C VAL A 119 6.42 13.37 11.80
N PRO A 120 5.86 13.14 13.00
CA PRO A 120 4.41 13.09 13.17
C PRO A 120 3.79 14.48 13.03
N GLN A 121 2.54 14.53 12.57
CA GLN A 121 1.69 15.72 12.57
C GLN A 121 0.70 15.67 13.73
N ASP A 122 0.24 16.84 14.21
CA ASP A 122 -0.69 16.93 15.34
C ASP A 122 -2.01 16.15 15.12
N SER A 123 -2.45 16.04 13.86
CA SER A 123 -3.67 15.31 13.49
C SER A 123 -3.49 13.80 13.38
N ASP A 124 -2.25 13.27 13.39
CA ASP A 124 -2.00 11.85 13.16
C ASP A 124 -2.70 10.99 14.22
N ASP A 125 -2.62 11.39 15.49
CA ASP A 125 -3.23 10.65 16.61
C ASP A 125 -4.76 10.78 16.66
N ALA A 126 -5.35 11.67 15.85
CA ALA A 126 -6.81 11.71 15.69
C ALA A 126 -7.31 10.65 14.70
N LEU A 127 -6.42 10.10 13.86
CA LEU A 127 -6.74 9.16 12.80
C LEU A 127 -6.21 7.77 13.14
N ARG A 128 -7.08 6.76 13.09
CA ARG A 128 -6.65 5.37 13.27
C ARG A 128 -5.65 4.94 12.19
N PHE A 129 -5.92 5.35 10.96
CA PHE A 129 -5.05 5.19 9.80
C PHE A 129 -4.81 6.58 9.20
N VAL A 130 -3.56 7.00 9.12
CA VAL A 130 -3.15 8.37 8.76
C VAL A 130 -3.20 8.59 7.24
N ALA A 131 -2.73 7.60 6.47
CA ALA A 131 -2.64 7.65 5.01
C ALA A 131 -2.34 6.25 4.45
N VAL A 132 -2.48 6.10 3.14
CA VAL A 132 -1.78 5.03 2.41
C VAL A 132 -0.28 5.37 2.40
N SER A 133 0.51 4.45 2.94
CA SER A 133 1.94 4.59 3.20
C SER A 133 2.79 3.81 2.19
N GLU A 134 2.28 2.68 1.71
CA GLU A 134 2.96 1.85 0.71
C GLU A 134 1.96 1.36 -0.33
N ILE A 135 2.39 1.31 -1.59
CA ILE A 135 1.67 0.60 -2.66
C ILE A 135 2.59 -0.45 -3.30
N GLY A 136 2.10 -1.69 -3.38
CA GLY A 136 2.80 -2.79 -4.05
C GLY A 136 2.61 -2.77 -5.56
N LEU A 137 3.72 -2.88 -6.30
CA LEU A 137 3.73 -2.86 -7.76
C LEU A 137 4.43 -4.12 -8.30
N GLY A 138 3.65 -5.02 -8.89
CA GLY A 138 4.16 -6.20 -9.57
C GLY A 138 4.57 -5.89 -11.00
N VAL A 139 5.88 -5.85 -11.27
CA VAL A 139 6.42 -5.46 -12.58
C VAL A 139 7.10 -6.63 -13.30
N ILE A 140 7.17 -6.53 -14.63
CA ILE A 140 7.93 -7.48 -15.47
C ILE A 140 9.43 -7.20 -15.45
N ASP A 141 9.83 -5.96 -15.13
CA ASP A 141 11.23 -5.52 -15.05
C ASP A 141 11.40 -4.51 -13.91
N VAL A 142 11.97 -4.98 -12.80
CA VAL A 142 12.22 -4.18 -11.59
C VAL A 142 13.23 -3.06 -11.86
N SER A 143 14.23 -3.30 -12.71
CA SER A 143 15.26 -2.30 -13.02
C SER A 143 14.70 -1.17 -13.88
N ALA A 144 13.85 -1.50 -14.86
CA ALA A 144 13.20 -0.50 -15.72
C ALA A 144 12.20 0.36 -14.92
N ALA A 145 11.41 -0.27 -14.04
CA ALA A 145 10.50 0.44 -13.15
C ALA A 145 11.26 1.39 -12.20
N ARG A 146 12.39 0.94 -11.64
CA ARG A 146 13.27 1.78 -10.84
C ARG A 146 13.79 2.99 -11.61
N SER A 147 14.34 2.79 -12.81
CA SER A 147 14.83 3.89 -13.65
C SER A 147 13.73 4.91 -13.91
N THR A 148 12.52 4.45 -14.23
CA THR A 148 11.37 5.33 -14.48
C THR A 148 11.03 6.19 -13.25
N ALA A 149 11.01 5.59 -12.06
CA ALA A 149 10.76 6.31 -10.81
C ALA A 149 11.89 7.28 -10.43
N GLU A 150 13.14 6.92 -10.68
CA GLU A 150 14.29 7.81 -10.48
C GLU A 150 14.24 9.01 -11.43
N ASP A 151 13.98 8.78 -12.71
CA ASP A 151 14.00 9.82 -13.75
C ASP A 151 12.85 10.82 -13.61
N VAL A 152 11.65 10.36 -13.24
CA VAL A 152 10.44 11.22 -13.20
C VAL A 152 10.20 11.83 -11.83
N LEU A 153 10.42 11.07 -10.76
CA LEU A 153 10.10 11.47 -9.38
C LEU A 153 11.34 11.77 -8.53
N GLY A 154 12.55 11.44 -9.00
CA GLY A 154 13.77 11.53 -8.20
C GLY A 154 13.79 10.53 -7.04
N LEU A 155 13.01 9.44 -7.12
CA LEU A 155 12.97 8.45 -6.04
C LEU A 155 14.26 7.62 -6.06
N SER A 156 14.83 7.44 -4.88
CA SER A 156 15.94 6.52 -4.66
C SER A 156 15.44 5.25 -3.98
N PRO A 157 16.20 4.13 -4.09
CA PRO A 157 15.94 2.98 -3.25
C PRO A 157 15.96 3.35 -1.78
N TYR A 158 14.85 3.05 -1.13
CA TYR A 158 14.79 2.91 0.31
C TYR A 158 15.56 1.64 0.70
N PHE A 159 15.97 1.56 1.97
CA PHE A 159 16.87 0.51 2.44
C PHE A 159 16.49 -0.91 1.96
N LEU A 160 17.50 -1.77 1.73
CA LEU A 160 17.38 -3.15 1.20
C LEU A 160 16.91 -3.30 -0.26
N SER A 161 17.56 -2.60 -1.17
CA SER A 161 17.50 -2.88 -2.62
C SER A 161 17.99 -4.30 -2.96
N ARG A 162 17.18 -5.06 -3.70
CA ARG A 162 17.50 -6.40 -4.24
C ARG A 162 16.97 -6.53 -5.68
N PRO A 163 17.53 -7.44 -6.51
CA PRO A 163 17.12 -7.56 -7.92
C PRO A 163 15.61 -7.80 -8.17
N VAL A 164 14.90 -8.41 -7.21
CA VAL A 164 13.46 -8.74 -7.32
C VAL A 164 12.58 -7.92 -6.36
N PHE A 165 13.16 -6.92 -5.68
CA PHE A 165 12.49 -6.11 -4.66
C PHE A 165 13.20 -4.76 -4.51
N GLU A 166 12.52 -3.69 -4.92
CA GLU A 166 12.98 -2.31 -4.84
C GLU A 166 11.91 -1.45 -4.14
N PRO A 167 12.09 -1.14 -2.86
CA PRO A 167 11.28 -0.13 -2.19
C PRO A 167 11.80 1.25 -2.61
N LEU A 168 10.97 2.09 -3.22
CA LEU A 168 11.37 3.40 -3.76
C LEU A 168 10.60 4.52 -3.06
N GLY A 169 11.29 5.50 -2.50
CA GLY A 169 10.65 6.64 -1.83
C GLY A 169 11.29 7.02 -0.50
N ASP A 170 10.47 7.46 0.45
CA ASP A 170 10.91 7.95 1.76
C ASP A 170 9.91 7.59 2.87
N HIS A 171 10.17 8.08 4.09
CA HIS A 171 9.36 7.78 5.28
C HIS A 171 7.89 8.23 5.18
N ASN A 172 7.52 9.06 4.19
CA ASN A 172 6.15 9.52 3.99
C ASN A 172 5.39 8.64 2.98
N GLY A 173 6.09 7.82 2.18
CA GLY A 173 5.48 7.02 1.15
C GLY A 173 6.50 6.19 0.37
N LEU A 174 6.18 4.93 0.13
CA LEU A 174 7.00 4.00 -0.66
C LEU A 174 6.20 3.35 -1.80
N LEU A 175 6.87 3.18 -2.93
CA LEU A 175 6.49 2.23 -3.97
C LEU A 175 7.24 0.93 -3.70
N ILE A 176 6.54 -0.17 -3.46
CA ILE A 176 7.13 -1.49 -3.25
C ILE A 176 7.15 -2.23 -4.58
N VAL A 177 8.21 -2.00 -5.36
CA VAL A 177 8.37 -2.56 -6.70
C VAL A 177 8.94 -3.97 -6.60
N VAL A 178 8.23 -4.96 -7.12
CA VAL A 178 8.66 -6.36 -7.07
C VAL A 178 8.51 -7.05 -8.41
N ASP A 179 9.28 -8.11 -8.61
CA ASP A 179 9.03 -9.03 -9.71
C ASP A 179 7.59 -9.60 -9.59
N ARG A 180 6.82 -9.57 -10.68
CA ARG A 180 5.41 -10.01 -10.74
C ARG A 180 5.18 -11.47 -10.32
N ASP A 181 6.22 -12.30 -10.31
CA ASP A 181 6.14 -13.70 -9.89
C ASP A 181 6.67 -13.93 -8.47
N ARG A 182 7.19 -12.89 -7.82
CA ARG A 182 7.55 -12.91 -6.40
C ARG A 182 6.28 -13.07 -5.55
N VAL A 183 6.38 -13.89 -4.51
CA VAL A 183 5.32 -13.98 -3.49
C VAL A 183 5.44 -12.79 -2.54
N TRP A 184 4.30 -12.15 -2.23
CA TRP A 184 4.24 -11.12 -1.22
C TRP A 184 4.64 -11.69 0.14
N PHE A 185 5.66 -11.11 0.74
CA PHE A 185 5.88 -11.28 2.17
C PHE A 185 4.71 -10.62 2.93
N PRO A 186 4.23 -11.17 4.05
CA PRO A 186 4.62 -12.43 4.70
C PRO A 186 3.82 -13.68 4.25
N THR A 187 3.13 -13.61 3.11
CA THR A 187 2.31 -14.74 2.63
C THR A 187 3.17 -15.89 2.08
N SER A 188 2.55 -17.06 1.92
CA SER A 188 3.18 -18.24 1.32
C SER A 188 2.89 -18.40 -0.18
N SER A 189 1.87 -17.72 -0.72
CA SER A 189 1.40 -17.94 -2.09
C SER A 189 0.83 -16.73 -2.82
N ALA A 190 0.56 -15.61 -2.12
CA ALA A 190 -0.06 -14.46 -2.78
C ALA A 190 0.96 -13.78 -3.71
N LYS A 191 0.60 -13.63 -4.98
CA LYS A 191 1.41 -12.93 -5.99
C LYS A 191 0.82 -11.56 -6.28
N PRO A 192 1.62 -10.58 -6.75
CA PRO A 192 1.14 -9.27 -7.17
C PRO A 192 -0.05 -9.32 -8.11
N GLY A 193 -0.94 -8.32 -7.95
CA GLY A 193 -2.01 -8.02 -8.90
C GLY A 193 -1.47 -7.86 -10.32
N ARG A 194 -2.24 -8.34 -11.30
CA ARG A 194 -1.90 -8.21 -12.74
C ARG A 194 -2.69 -7.14 -13.48
N ALA A 195 -3.79 -6.73 -12.88
CA ALA A 195 -4.66 -5.72 -13.45
C ALA A 195 -4.08 -4.31 -13.21
N ALA A 196 -4.59 -3.33 -13.97
CA ALA A 196 -4.02 -2.00 -13.96
C ALA A 196 -4.14 -1.34 -12.59
N LEU A 197 -3.12 -0.62 -12.13
CA LEU A 197 -3.17 0.18 -10.90
C LEU A 197 -2.78 1.61 -11.24
N THR A 198 -3.60 2.58 -10.84
CA THR A 198 -3.24 3.99 -10.96
C THR A 198 -3.11 4.64 -9.60
N ALA A 199 -2.23 5.63 -9.49
CA ALA A 199 -2.10 6.41 -8.26
C ALA A 199 -1.71 7.86 -8.56
N THR A 200 -2.15 8.78 -7.70
CA THR A 200 -1.65 10.16 -7.70
C THR A 200 -0.65 10.32 -6.56
N LEU A 201 0.56 10.73 -6.89
CA LEU A 201 1.69 10.87 -5.99
C LEU A 201 2.13 12.34 -5.95
N ASP A 202 2.28 12.90 -4.76
CA ASP A 202 2.93 14.19 -4.59
C ASP A 202 4.42 13.98 -4.27
N SER A 203 5.29 14.53 -5.09
CA SER A 203 6.73 14.53 -4.84
C SER A 203 7.08 15.50 -3.71
N ALA A 204 8.27 15.33 -3.12
CA ALA A 204 8.76 16.27 -2.11
C ALA A 204 8.94 17.70 -2.66
N ALA A 205 9.05 17.86 -3.98
CA ALA A 205 9.14 19.14 -4.66
C ALA A 205 7.76 19.79 -4.92
N GLY A 206 6.66 19.15 -4.53
CA GLY A 206 5.30 19.65 -4.72
C GLY A 206 4.70 19.39 -6.10
N THR A 207 5.35 18.56 -6.93
CA THR A 207 4.81 18.12 -8.22
C THR A 207 3.89 16.94 -8.00
N SER A 208 2.68 16.99 -8.56
CA SER A 208 1.78 15.84 -8.61
C SER A 208 2.08 15.00 -9.85
N VAL A 209 2.20 13.69 -9.67
CA VAL A 209 2.54 12.72 -10.71
C VAL A 209 1.49 11.63 -10.72
N MET A 210 1.01 11.31 -11.92
CA MET A 210 0.18 10.14 -12.17
C MET A 210 1.08 8.92 -12.36
N LEU A 211 0.82 7.89 -11.57
CA LEU A 211 1.34 6.55 -11.75
C LEU A 211 0.29 5.71 -12.46
N ASP A 212 0.73 4.97 -13.47
CA ASP A 212 -0.06 3.96 -14.18
C ASP A 212 0.78 2.69 -14.34
N LEU A 213 0.35 1.62 -13.69
CA LEU A 213 0.92 0.27 -13.84
C LEU A 213 -0.02 -0.52 -14.73
N ALA A 214 0.38 -0.78 -15.98
CA ALA A 214 -0.40 -1.55 -16.95
C ALA A 214 0.46 -2.68 -17.54
N ASP A 215 -0.09 -3.89 -17.60
CA ASP A 215 0.60 -5.09 -18.09
C ASP A 215 1.97 -5.37 -17.42
N GLY A 216 2.13 -4.89 -16.17
CA GLY A 216 3.38 -4.99 -15.40
C GLY A 216 4.46 -3.98 -15.81
N VAL A 217 4.12 -2.97 -16.60
CA VAL A 217 5.00 -1.84 -16.95
C VAL A 217 4.57 -0.60 -16.20
N LEU A 218 5.53 0.03 -15.52
CA LEU A 218 5.32 1.27 -14.78
C LEU A 218 5.46 2.48 -15.71
N HIS A 219 4.43 3.30 -15.77
CA HIS A 219 4.43 4.59 -16.44
C HIS A 219 4.20 5.71 -15.41
N LEU A 220 4.98 6.77 -15.51
CA LEU A 220 4.85 7.96 -14.66
C LEU A 220 4.76 9.20 -15.54
N SER A 221 3.81 10.09 -15.24
CA SER A 221 3.65 11.36 -15.95
C SER A 221 3.29 12.49 -14.98
N ALA A 222 3.95 13.64 -15.11
CA ALA A 222 3.56 14.84 -14.37
C ALA A 222 2.12 15.25 -14.72
N ARG A 223 1.36 15.68 -13.72
CA ARG A 223 -0.02 16.14 -13.85
C ARG A 223 -0.10 17.65 -14.07
#